data_AF-A0A7S0UGH6-F1
#
_entry.id   AF-A0A7S0UGH6-F1
#
_cell.length_a   1.000
_cell.length_b   1.000
_cell.length_c   1.000
_cell.angle_alpha   90.00
_cell.angle_beta   90.00
_cell.angle_gamma   90.00
#
_symmetry.space_group_name_H-M   'P 1'
#
loop_
_entity.id
_entity.type
_entity.pdbx_description
1 polymer ?
#
loop_
_entity_poly.entity_id
_entity_poly.type
_entity_poly.pdbx_seq_one_letter_code
_entity_poly.pdbx_strand_id
1 'polypeptide(L)'
;IDGAFTQEMARSVVQGAGKMRSNGKLSIVAEQWSSGRQDEIMVMDTWDPEWGEIPLEFQGVNDACSLLKGVAEAVSRHVPEGHEWARLSAPAFMQLAVYGESGNMYVRHLDNDILDEAGREGPPGLRICDRVVTALIYFNEG
;
A
#
# COMPACT_ATOMS: atom_id res chain seq x y z
N ILE A 1 -6.28 14.57 -5.41
CA ILE A 1 -6.41 15.62 -4.37
C ILE A 1 -5.08 16.34 -4.35
N ASP A 2 -4.96 17.41 -5.13
CA ASP A 2 -3.71 18.16 -5.19
C ASP A 2 -3.56 18.95 -3.88
N GLY A 3 -2.40 18.82 -3.23
CA GLY A 3 -2.10 19.49 -1.96
C GLY A 3 -2.56 18.78 -0.68
N ALA A 4 -3.21 17.61 -0.76
CA ALA A 4 -3.57 16.84 0.45
C ALA A 4 -2.39 16.12 1.11
N PHE A 5 -1.27 16.02 0.40
CA PHE A 5 -0.07 15.35 0.90
C PHE A 5 1.13 16.25 0.62
N THR A 6 1.77 16.75 1.67
CA THR A 6 2.88 17.72 1.55
C THR A 6 4.22 17.01 1.41
N GLN A 7 5.24 17.71 0.92
CA GLN A 7 6.61 17.18 0.90
C GLN A 7 7.14 16.88 2.30
N GLU A 8 6.69 17.62 3.32
CA GLU A 8 7.05 17.35 4.71
C GLU A 8 6.45 16.02 5.18
N MET A 9 5.18 15.75 4.85
CA MET A 9 4.55 14.46 5.12
C MET A 9 5.26 13.33 4.38
N ALA A 10 5.67 13.55 3.13
CA ALA A 10 6.45 12.57 2.36
C ALA A 10 7.79 12.24 3.01
N ARG A 11 8.55 13.27 3.45
CA ARG A 11 9.79 13.08 4.21
C ARG A 11 9.56 12.33 5.53
N SER A 12 8.49 12.66 6.24
CA SER A 12 8.11 11.97 7.48
C SER A 12 7.78 10.49 7.24
N VAL A 13 7.07 10.16 6.15
CA VAL A 13 6.83 8.78 5.74
C VAL A 13 8.14 8.04 5.46
N VAL A 14 9.02 8.60 4.63
CA VAL A 14 10.27 7.95 4.26
C VAL A 14 11.15 7.68 5.48
N GLN A 15 11.26 8.65 6.39
CA GLN A 15 12.01 8.47 7.65
C GLN A 15 11.37 7.42 8.56
N GLY A 16 10.04 7.47 8.73
CA GLY A 16 9.31 6.51 9.54
C GLY A 16 9.41 5.09 8.99
N ALA A 17 9.22 4.91 7.68
CA ALA A 17 9.37 3.63 6.99
C ALA A 17 10.79 3.07 7.12
N GLY A 18 11.82 3.91 6.98
CA GLY A 18 13.21 3.51 7.20
C GLY A 18 13.46 2.97 8.62
N LYS A 19 12.91 3.64 9.64
CA LYS A 19 12.96 3.17 11.04
C LYS A 19 12.15 1.89 11.27
N MET A 20 10.96 1.78 10.67
CA MET A 20 10.16 0.56 10.79
C MET A 20 10.88 -0.63 10.17
N ARG A 21 11.55 -0.44 9.03
CA ARG A 21 12.41 -1.44 8.40
C ARG A 21 13.56 -1.84 9.32
N SER A 22 14.32 -0.88 9.86
CA SER A 22 15.48 -1.19 10.73
C SER A 22 15.08 -1.95 12.00
N ASN A 23 13.85 -1.77 12.46
CA ASN A 23 13.34 -2.38 13.67
C ASN A 23 12.54 -3.68 13.41
N GLY A 24 12.54 -4.19 12.17
CA GLY A 24 11.84 -5.42 11.80
C GLY A 24 10.31 -5.32 11.83
N LYS A 25 9.75 -4.10 11.84
CA LYS A 25 8.30 -3.86 11.80
C LYS A 25 7.70 -3.88 10.39
N LEU A 26 8.56 -3.93 9.38
CA LEU A 26 8.17 -4.16 7.99
C LEU A 26 8.64 -5.55 7.57
N SER A 27 7.72 -6.37 7.08
CA SER A 27 8.03 -7.69 6.54
C SER A 27 8.19 -7.58 5.04
N ILE A 28 9.31 -8.06 4.50
CA ILE A 28 9.48 -8.17 3.05
C ILE A 28 8.52 -9.24 2.54
N VAL A 29 7.77 -8.93 1.49
CA VAL A 29 6.90 -9.91 0.82
C VAL A 29 7.78 -11.02 0.26
N ALA A 30 7.47 -12.27 0.59
CA ALA A 30 8.27 -13.40 0.16
C ALA A 30 8.41 -13.45 -1.37
N GLU A 31 9.56 -13.92 -1.85
CA GLU A 31 9.92 -13.93 -3.28
C GLU A 31 8.87 -14.66 -4.14
N GLN A 32 8.28 -15.74 -3.62
CA GLN A 32 7.23 -16.48 -4.33
C GLN A 32 5.98 -15.63 -4.64
N TRP A 33 5.74 -14.54 -3.91
CA TRP A 33 4.59 -13.63 -4.10
C TRP A 33 4.99 -12.30 -4.74
N SER A 34 6.28 -12.12 -5.07
CA SER A 34 6.83 -10.93 -5.72
C SER A 34 7.63 -11.26 -6.99
N SER A 35 7.51 -12.49 -7.50
CA SER A 35 8.20 -12.96 -8.71
C SER A 35 8.00 -12.00 -9.89
N GLY A 36 9.09 -11.64 -10.57
CA GLY A 36 9.07 -10.74 -11.72
C GLY A 36 9.05 -9.24 -11.38
N ARG A 37 8.95 -8.88 -10.10
CA ARG A 37 9.06 -7.49 -9.65
C ARG A 37 10.52 -7.06 -9.54
N GLN A 38 10.74 -5.77 -9.77
CA GLN A 38 12.05 -5.14 -9.62
C GLN A 38 12.13 -4.24 -8.38
N ASP A 39 11.01 -4.04 -7.70
CA ASP A 39 10.91 -3.29 -6.45
C ASP A 39 10.88 -4.22 -5.25
N GLU A 40 11.35 -3.71 -4.11
CA GLU A 40 11.16 -4.38 -2.83
C GLU A 40 9.80 -3.98 -2.28
N ILE A 41 8.87 -4.94 -2.16
CA ILE A 41 7.61 -4.71 -1.45
C ILE A 41 7.79 -5.10 0.01
N MET A 42 7.54 -4.15 0.87
CA MET A 42 7.36 -4.37 2.30
C MET A 42 5.88 -4.28 2.64
N VAL A 43 5.40 -5.20 3.46
CA VAL A 43 4.07 -5.14 4.05
C VAL A 43 4.18 -4.63 5.46
N MET A 44 3.32 -3.67 5.75
CA MET A 44 2.95 -3.31 7.10
C MET A 44 1.61 -3.99 7.37
N ASP A 45 1.56 -4.80 8.42
CA ASP A 45 0.26 -5.20 8.96
C ASP A 45 -0.42 -3.90 9.38
N THR A 46 -1.45 -3.53 8.62
CA THR A 46 -2.26 -2.43 9.09
C THR A 46 -3.11 -2.95 10.21
N TRP A 47 -3.50 -2.07 11.11
CA TRP A 47 -4.39 -2.44 12.21
C TRP A 47 -3.70 -3.30 13.25
N ASP A 48 -2.48 -2.95 13.64
CA ASP A 48 -2.02 -3.42 14.93
C ASP A 48 -2.59 -2.48 16.03
N PRO A 49 -3.72 -2.84 16.69
CA PRO A 49 -4.23 -2.10 17.83
C PRO A 49 -3.24 -2.07 19.01
N GLU A 50 -2.16 -2.87 18.95
CA GLU A 50 -1.13 -2.89 20.00
C GLU A 50 -0.13 -1.73 19.91
N TRP A 51 -0.20 -0.88 18.87
CA TRP A 51 0.69 0.29 18.81
C TRP A 51 0.36 1.33 19.88
N GLY A 52 -0.84 1.28 20.47
CA GLY A 52 -1.27 2.26 21.46
C GLY A 52 -1.13 3.69 20.92
N GLU A 53 -0.39 4.53 21.63
CA GLU A 53 -0.04 5.86 21.15
C GLU A 53 1.02 5.75 20.04
N ILE A 54 0.70 6.21 18.83
CA ILE A 54 1.60 6.12 17.67
C ILE A 54 2.85 6.97 17.97
N PRO A 55 4.06 6.37 17.99
CA PRO A 55 5.28 7.13 18.16
C PRO A 55 5.40 8.23 17.10
N LEU A 56 5.80 9.44 17.50
CA LEU A 56 5.88 10.61 16.62
C LEU A 56 6.67 10.34 15.32
N GLU A 57 7.69 9.50 15.42
CA GLU A 57 8.53 9.08 14.29
C GLU A 57 7.85 8.19 13.24
N PHE A 58 6.67 7.66 13.55
CA PHE A 58 5.83 6.89 12.63
C PHE A 58 4.57 7.66 12.20
N GLN A 59 4.39 8.90 12.66
CA GLN A 59 3.20 9.70 12.38
C GLN A 59 2.96 9.88 10.87
N GLY A 60 4.01 10.18 10.09
CA GLY A 60 3.86 10.31 8.64
C GLY A 60 3.33 9.05 7.96
N VAL A 61 3.84 7.88 8.36
CA VAL A 61 3.38 6.57 7.85
C VAL A 61 1.91 6.34 8.21
N ASN A 62 1.52 6.66 9.44
CA ASN A 62 0.13 6.59 9.88
C ASN A 62 -0.80 7.54 9.10
N ASP A 63 -0.35 8.77 8.85
CA ASP A 63 -1.13 9.76 8.09
C ASP A 63 -1.36 9.29 6.65
N ALA A 64 -0.33 8.74 6.00
CA ALA A 64 -0.45 8.15 4.67
C ALA A 64 -1.43 6.97 4.64
N CYS A 65 -1.38 6.09 5.64
CA CYS A 65 -2.33 4.97 5.75
C CYS A 65 -3.76 5.45 5.99
N SER A 66 -3.94 6.45 6.85
CA SER A 66 -5.23 7.06 7.14
C SER A 66 -5.83 7.72 5.90
N LEU A 67 -5.00 8.39 5.09
CA LEU A 67 -5.41 8.97 3.82
C LEU A 67 -5.87 7.89 2.81
N LEU A 68 -5.07 6.84 2.62
CA LEU A 68 -5.40 5.74 1.71
C LEU A 68 -6.69 5.01 2.12
N LYS A 69 -6.88 4.81 3.44
CA LYS A 69 -8.14 4.29 3.98
C LYS A 69 -9.32 5.22 3.69
N GLY A 70 -9.16 6.52 3.90
CA GLY A 70 -10.19 7.51 3.60
C GLY A 70 -10.59 7.50 2.11
N VAL A 71 -9.63 7.29 1.21
CA VAL A 71 -9.90 7.11 -0.22
C VAL A 71 -10.71 5.84 -0.47
N ALA A 72 -10.32 4.70 0.10
CA ALA A 72 -11.08 3.45 -0.05
C ALA A 72 -12.54 3.60 0.44
N GLU A 73 -12.75 4.22 1.60
CA GLU A 73 -14.08 4.50 2.15
C GLU A 73 -14.88 5.50 1.30
N ALA A 74 -14.23 6.48 0.68
CA ALA A 74 -14.88 7.43 -0.22
C ALA A 74 -15.33 6.75 -1.53
N VAL A 75 -14.49 5.88 -2.11
CA VAL A 75 -14.80 5.11 -3.31
C VAL A 75 -15.97 4.16 -3.05
N SER A 76 -15.98 3.45 -1.91
CA SER A 76 -17.10 2.60 -1.51
C SER A 76 -18.44 3.32 -1.41
N ARG A 77 -18.45 4.64 -1.21
CA ARG A 77 -19.67 5.46 -1.15
C ARG A 77 -20.13 5.98 -2.51
N HIS A 78 -19.26 6.00 -3.52
CA HIS A 78 -19.51 6.57 -4.85
C HIS A 78 -19.62 5.49 -5.94
N VAL A 79 -20.27 4.37 -5.64
CA VAL A 79 -20.57 3.36 -6.66
C VAL A 79 -21.48 4.00 -7.73
N PRO A 80 -21.09 4.02 -9.02
CA PRO A 80 -21.90 4.64 -10.06
C PRO A 80 -23.29 3.98 -10.13
N GLU A 81 -24.33 4.78 -10.40
CA GLU A 81 -25.69 4.27 -10.59
C GLU A 81 -25.71 3.14 -11.64
N GLY A 82 -26.34 2.02 -11.31
CA GLY A 82 -26.46 0.85 -12.19
C GLY A 82 -25.37 -0.21 -12.03
N HIS A 83 -24.42 -0.03 -11.11
CA HIS A 83 -23.42 -1.05 -10.76
C HIS A 83 -23.60 -1.55 -9.32
N GLU A 84 -23.66 -2.86 -9.14
CA GLU A 84 -23.54 -3.50 -7.82
C GLU A 84 -22.08 -3.89 -7.60
N TRP A 85 -21.34 -3.07 -6.84
CA TRP A 85 -20.07 -3.52 -6.28
C TRP A 85 -20.31 -3.91 -4.83
N ALA A 86 -19.73 -5.03 -4.40
CA ALA A 86 -19.65 -5.32 -2.97
C ALA A 86 -18.98 -4.14 -2.26
N ARG A 87 -19.42 -3.82 -1.05
CA ARG A 87 -18.83 -2.75 -0.24
C ARG A 87 -17.33 -2.99 -0.12
N LEU A 88 -16.50 -2.08 -0.64
CA LEU A 88 -15.05 -2.24 -0.54
C LEU A 88 -14.64 -2.05 0.92
N SER A 89 -13.82 -2.97 1.40
CA SER A 89 -13.09 -2.85 2.66
C SER A 89 -11.66 -2.39 2.36
N ALA A 90 -11.09 -1.60 3.26
CA ALA A 90 -9.64 -1.37 3.23
C ALA A 90 -8.92 -2.73 3.37
N PRO A 91 -7.75 -2.91 2.73
CA PRO A 91 -6.96 -4.12 2.87
C PRO A 91 -6.47 -4.28 4.32
N ALA A 92 -6.21 -5.54 4.71
CA ALA A 92 -5.60 -5.85 6.01
C ALA A 92 -4.13 -5.41 6.08
N PHE A 93 -3.46 -5.28 4.93
CA PHE A 93 -2.06 -4.89 4.83
C PHE A 93 -1.90 -3.67 3.94
N MET A 94 -0.99 -2.79 4.33
CA MET A 94 -0.51 -1.72 3.45
C MET A 94 0.83 -2.11 2.85
N GLN A 95 0.98 -1.85 1.55
CA GLN A 95 2.18 -2.15 0.81
C GLN A 95 3.00 -0.88 0.64
N LEU A 96 4.28 -0.96 1.03
CA LEU A 96 5.29 0.04 0.72
C LEU A 96 6.22 -0.55 -0.33
N ALA A 97 6.22 0.05 -1.52
CA ALA A 97 7.14 -0.30 -2.59
C ALA A 97 8.38 0.61 -2.53
N VAL A 98 9.57 0.00 -2.55
CA VAL A 98 10.84 0.72 -2.62
C VAL A 98 11.55 0.39 -3.93
N TYR A 99 11.81 1.43 -4.70
CA TYR A 99 12.55 1.36 -5.96
C TYR A 99 13.99 1.80 -5.68
N GLY A 100 14.95 0.92 -5.95
CA GLY A 100 16.38 1.20 -5.78
C GLY A 100 16.91 2.18 -6.83
N GLU A 101 18.14 2.64 -6.62
CA GLU A 101 18.80 3.66 -7.46
C GLU A 101 19.13 3.17 -8.90
N SER A 102 19.12 1.86 -9.15
CA SER A 102 19.61 1.26 -10.38
C SER A 102 18.51 0.56 -11.18
N GLY A 103 17.82 1.31 -12.04
CA GLY A 103 17.03 0.76 -13.15
C GLY A 103 15.81 -0.09 -12.77
N ASN A 104 15.41 -0.10 -11.50
CA ASN A 104 14.20 -0.78 -11.05
C ASN A 104 12.98 -0.04 -11.62
N MET A 105 12.12 -0.77 -12.32
CA MET A 105 10.94 -0.20 -12.96
C MET A 105 9.66 -0.89 -12.49
N TYR A 106 8.60 -0.10 -12.36
CA TYR A 106 7.25 -0.63 -12.30
C TYR A 106 6.82 -1.02 -13.72
N VAL A 107 7.08 -2.28 -14.10
CA VAL A 107 6.71 -2.81 -15.43
C VAL A 107 5.20 -2.71 -15.59
N ARG A 108 4.72 -2.40 -16.80
CA ARG A 108 3.28 -2.31 -17.07
C ARG A 108 2.60 -3.66 -16.84
N HIS A 109 1.58 -3.67 -15.99
CA HIS A 109 0.72 -4.82 -15.73
C HIS A 109 -0.68 -4.35 -15.32
N LEU A 110 -1.62 -5.29 -15.26
CA LEU A 110 -2.91 -5.07 -14.62
C LEU A 110 -2.79 -5.38 -13.14
N ASP A 111 -3.27 -4.48 -12.29
CA ASP A 111 -3.26 -4.70 -10.84
C ASP A 111 -4.19 -5.84 -10.40
N ASN A 112 -5.13 -6.26 -11.27
CA ASN A 112 -5.96 -7.46 -11.15
C ASN A 112 -6.14 -8.08 -12.55
N ASP A 113 -5.14 -8.87 -12.98
CA ASP A 113 -5.26 -9.68 -14.20
C ASP A 113 -6.05 -10.95 -13.90
N ILE A 114 -7.27 -11.07 -14.45
CA ILE A 114 -8.13 -12.24 -14.25
C ILE A 114 -7.56 -13.52 -14.86
N LEU A 115 -6.59 -13.40 -15.77
CA LEU A 115 -5.91 -14.52 -16.42
C LEU A 115 -4.68 -14.99 -15.63
N ASP A 116 -4.24 -14.21 -14.64
CA ASP A 116 -3.12 -14.58 -13.77
C ASP A 116 -3.59 -15.50 -12.64
N GLU A 117 -3.41 -16.80 -12.83
CA GLU A 117 -3.74 -17.81 -11.81
C GLU A 117 -2.91 -17.64 -10.52
N ALA A 118 -1.67 -17.14 -10.63
CA ALA A 118 -0.82 -16.85 -9.47
C ALA A 118 -1.36 -15.67 -8.66
N GLY A 119 -2.20 -14.82 -9.27
CA GLY A 119 -2.87 -13.71 -8.60
C GLY A 119 -3.83 -14.12 -7.47
N ARG A 120 -4.11 -15.43 -7.32
CA ARG A 120 -4.91 -16.01 -6.22
C ARG A 120 -4.07 -16.51 -5.03
N GLU A 121 -2.74 -16.51 -5.14
CA GLU A 121 -1.84 -16.97 -4.09
C GLU A 121 -1.57 -15.91 -3.03
N GLY A 122 -1.37 -16.35 -1.78
CA GLY A 122 -1.11 -15.48 -0.61
C GLY A 122 -2.34 -15.29 0.29
N PRO A 123 -2.18 -14.60 1.43
CA PRO A 123 -3.27 -14.34 2.36
C PRO A 123 -4.28 -13.32 1.80
N PRO A 124 -5.56 -13.38 2.21
CA PRO A 124 -6.54 -12.35 1.86
C PRO A 124 -6.02 -10.93 2.13
N GLY A 125 -6.22 -10.04 1.16
CA GLY A 125 -5.71 -8.66 1.22
C GLY A 125 -4.30 -8.46 0.64
N LEU A 126 -3.52 -9.52 0.41
CA LEU A 126 -2.29 -9.46 -0.40
C LEU A 126 -2.48 -10.04 -1.81
N ARG A 127 -3.48 -10.90 -2.00
CA ARG A 127 -3.80 -11.49 -3.31
C ARG A 127 -4.19 -10.41 -4.32
N ILE A 128 -3.68 -10.55 -5.54
CA ILE A 128 -3.99 -9.66 -6.65
C ILE A 128 -5.47 -9.73 -7.01
N CYS A 129 -6.06 -10.93 -6.97
CA CYS A 129 -7.47 -11.14 -7.31
C CYS A 129 -8.47 -10.41 -6.39
N ASP A 130 -8.04 -10.01 -5.19
CA ASP A 130 -8.89 -9.29 -4.22
C ASP A 130 -9.03 -7.79 -4.57
N ARG A 131 -8.23 -7.27 -5.51
CA ARG A 131 -8.14 -5.83 -5.79
C ARG A 131 -9.23 -5.40 -6.76
N VAL A 132 -10.15 -4.55 -6.29
CA VAL A 132 -11.13 -3.86 -7.16
C VAL A 132 -10.62 -2.48 -7.58
N VAL A 133 -9.91 -1.81 -6.69
CA VAL A 133 -9.34 -0.47 -6.88
C VAL A 133 -7.97 -0.41 -6.22
N THR A 134 -7.02 0.26 -6.87
CA THR A 134 -5.70 0.57 -6.30
C THR A 134 -5.59 2.08 -6.07
N ALA A 135 -5.15 2.47 -4.88
CA ALA A 135 -4.77 3.84 -4.56
C ALA A 135 -3.28 3.88 -4.21
N LEU A 136 -2.55 4.82 -4.79
CA LEU A 136 -1.11 4.97 -4.64
C LEU A 136 -0.78 6.39 -4.18
N ILE A 137 0.17 6.50 -3.25
CA ILE A 137 0.80 7.77 -2.89
C ILE A 137 2.29 7.64 -3.22
N TYR A 138 2.81 8.60 -3.97
CA TYR A 138 4.24 8.69 -4.28
C TYR A 138 4.90 9.60 -3.24
N PHE A 139 5.94 9.09 -2.57
CA PHE A 139 6.66 9.80 -1.52
C PHE A 139 7.96 10.46 -1.99
N ASN A 140 8.37 10.19 -3.22
CA ASN A 140 9.54 10.82 -3.83
C ASN A 140 9.07 11.93 -4.78
N GLU A 141 9.86 13.00 -4.86
CA GLU A 141 9.82 13.86 -6.04
C GLU A 141 10.35 13.03 -7.21
N GLY A 142 9.62 13.00 -8.32
CA GLY A 142 10.13 12.46 -9.58
C GLY A 142 11.32 13.27 -10.08
#